data_AF-A0A7K8GCZ7-F1
#
_entry.id   AF-A0A7K8GCZ7-F1
#
_cell.length_a   1.000
_cell.length_b   1.000
_cell.length_c   1.000
_cell.angle_alpha   90.00
_cell.angle_beta   90.00
_cell.angle_gamma   90.00
#
_symmetry.space_group_name_H-M   'P 1'
#
loop_
_entity.id
_entity.type
_entity.pdbx_description
1 polymer ?
#
loop_
_entity_poly.entity_id
_entity_poly.type
_entity_poly.pdbx_seq_one_letter_code
_entity_poly.pdbx_strand_id
1 'polypeptide(L)'
;MSLHGARVAALLAWVNSTKVCPDPINDLSQLQDCSVFIRIIHKIHRSKEGESVLEQPLPERISFIRSVLQKHCRHKLAAEDLVSAQKLLDGEELALAKVAVLLLYHNSINCKDPGDWNEFDYKTQVELASILKFVLDNEACLNENLEPFLQGKAEPSSSSMSSSSFEEHSLALSLPPKREVRFLELQRICSFPSTKYVPCLLAASLPSTPASPMGNIMQTPQFQLRQLKEQLAFERENRNDLEVEVAENHKLIMEKDAQITMMQQRIDRLVKLNEKQAEEQLEPKEMEELREKNESLVQRLHEALRQCQDLRTEKAQTEQKNNQLSEENGDLSFKLREVASNMVQLQQALNELSEEHNTAMAQSQEKQRQLEKELHAALQDKTCSEEKIEILQGKISLLEDQLAKLEECSTQEKGEVMGDVLKLEELKQEVSSLTAKGVRLEEEKQRLEEEKQRLGSLVTSLQTSLSESHRARERLKRDLQAQAAEEQA
;
A
#
# COMPACT_ATOMS: atom_id res chain seq x y z
N MET A 1 36.93 0.19 11.68
CA MET A 1 36.22 0.65 12.89
C MET A 1 36.66 -0.24 14.04
N SER A 2 36.89 0.30 15.25
CA SER A 2 37.30 -0.50 16.40
C SER A 2 36.12 -1.26 17.02
N LEU A 3 36.34 -2.49 17.43
CA LEU A 3 35.36 -3.30 18.17
C LEU A 3 35.18 -2.81 19.61
N HIS A 4 34.03 -3.13 20.22
CA HIS A 4 33.78 -2.82 21.63
C HIS A 4 34.61 -3.75 22.54
N GLY A 5 35.71 -3.23 23.10
CA GLY A 5 36.73 -4.02 23.80
C GLY A 5 36.22 -4.92 24.93
N ALA A 6 35.17 -4.52 25.66
CA ALA A 6 34.58 -5.38 26.71
C ALA A 6 33.89 -6.63 26.15
N ARG A 7 33.30 -6.55 24.94
CA ARG A 7 32.66 -7.69 24.27
C ARG A 7 33.70 -8.62 23.64
N VAL A 8 34.76 -8.05 23.08
CA VAL A 8 35.92 -8.81 22.59
C VAL A 8 36.58 -9.59 23.74
N ALA A 9 36.84 -8.94 24.87
CA ALA A 9 37.41 -9.59 26.05
C ALA A 9 36.51 -10.72 26.58
N ALA A 10 35.19 -10.53 26.62
CA ALA A 10 34.24 -11.56 27.02
C ALA A 10 34.19 -12.75 26.06
N LEU A 11 34.24 -12.50 24.74
CA LEU A 11 34.32 -13.54 23.72
C LEU A 11 35.62 -14.35 23.80
N LEU A 12 36.76 -13.69 24.00
CA LEU A 12 38.06 -14.35 24.18
C LEU A 12 38.10 -15.18 25.48
N ALA A 13 37.55 -14.66 26.58
CA ALA A 13 37.39 -15.41 27.82
C ALA A 13 36.56 -16.69 27.61
N TRP A 14 35.45 -16.60 26.86
CA TRP A 14 34.66 -17.77 26.48
C TRP A 14 35.42 -18.76 25.57
N VAL A 15 36.11 -18.28 24.54
CA VAL A 15 36.94 -19.13 23.66
C VAL A 15 37.96 -19.92 24.49
N ASN A 16 38.63 -19.26 25.44
CA ASN A 16 39.60 -19.90 26.33
C ASN A 16 38.95 -20.94 27.26
N SER A 17 37.75 -20.70 27.81
CA SER A 17 37.07 -21.68 28.67
C SER A 17 36.66 -22.96 27.94
N THR A 18 36.56 -22.93 26.60
CA THR A 18 36.30 -24.15 25.82
C THR A 18 37.42 -25.20 25.95
N LYS A 19 38.62 -24.83 26.44
CA LYS A 19 39.78 -25.73 26.65
C LYS A 19 40.18 -26.48 25.37
N VAL A 20 39.95 -25.83 24.23
CA VAL A 20 40.21 -26.34 22.86
C VAL A 20 41.64 -26.05 22.39
N CYS A 21 42.22 -24.94 22.85
CA CYS A 21 43.61 -24.55 22.64
C CYS A 21 44.38 -24.76 23.96
N PRO A 22 45.61 -25.30 23.95
CA PRO A 22 46.43 -25.39 25.16
C PRO A 22 46.96 -24.03 25.62
N ASP A 23 47.22 -23.12 24.69
CA ASP A 23 47.72 -21.77 24.96
C ASP A 23 46.56 -20.74 25.05
N PRO A 24 46.58 -19.82 26.02
CA PRO A 24 45.53 -18.82 26.19
C PRO A 24 45.58 -17.76 25.09
N ILE A 25 44.42 -17.52 24.48
CA ILE A 25 44.22 -16.58 23.38
C ILE A 25 43.91 -15.21 23.95
N ASN A 26 44.71 -14.21 23.60
CA ASN A 26 44.65 -12.85 24.13
C ASN A 26 44.16 -11.82 23.11
N ASP A 27 44.14 -12.17 21.81
CA ASP A 27 43.71 -11.30 20.72
C ASP A 27 42.93 -12.07 19.65
N LEU A 28 42.00 -11.39 18.96
CA LEU A 28 41.18 -11.98 17.90
C LEU A 28 42.00 -12.39 16.67
N SER A 29 43.10 -11.69 16.36
CA SER A 29 43.98 -12.03 15.23
C SER A 29 44.51 -13.47 15.30
N GLN A 30 44.70 -14.01 16.51
CA GLN A 30 45.14 -15.39 16.75
C GLN A 30 44.10 -16.44 16.30
N LEU A 31 42.85 -16.05 16.02
CA LEU A 31 41.78 -16.90 15.49
C LEU A 31 41.69 -16.89 13.95
N GLN A 32 42.50 -16.07 13.27
CA GLN A 32 42.48 -15.93 11.80
C GLN A 32 42.73 -17.26 11.08
N ASP A 33 43.53 -18.16 11.67
CA ASP A 33 43.84 -19.47 11.09
C ASP A 33 42.63 -20.43 11.05
N CYS A 34 41.52 -20.06 11.68
CA CYS A 34 40.27 -20.81 11.79
C CYS A 34 40.36 -22.19 12.50
N SER A 35 41.53 -22.61 13.00
CA SER A 35 41.72 -23.95 13.57
C SER A 35 41.01 -24.10 14.92
N VAL A 36 41.04 -23.05 15.75
CA VAL A 36 40.34 -22.98 17.04
C VAL A 36 38.82 -23.06 16.82
N PHE A 37 38.28 -22.36 15.82
CA PHE A 37 36.85 -22.42 15.48
C PHE A 37 36.42 -23.81 15.00
N ILE A 38 37.20 -24.48 14.15
CA ILE A 38 36.91 -25.86 13.71
C ILE A 38 36.89 -26.83 14.89
N ARG A 39 37.87 -26.73 15.79
CA ARG A 39 37.91 -27.57 17.01
C ARG A 39 36.75 -27.27 17.98
N ILE A 40 36.31 -26.02 18.09
CA ILE A 40 35.08 -25.65 18.84
C ILE A 40 33.85 -26.27 18.18
N ILE A 41 33.71 -26.18 16.86
CA ILE A 41 32.62 -26.82 16.09
C ILE A 41 32.60 -28.33 16.33
N HIS A 42 33.75 -28.99 16.27
CA HIS A 42 33.89 -30.43 16.57
C HIS A 42 33.45 -30.75 18.01
N LYS A 43 33.84 -29.93 19.00
CA LYS A 43 33.40 -30.10 20.41
C LYS A 43 31.88 -29.97 20.57
N ILE A 44 31.24 -29.04 19.84
CA ILE A 44 29.78 -28.79 19.90
C ILE A 44 29.01 -29.95 19.25
N HIS A 45 29.38 -30.37 18.04
CA HIS A 45 28.60 -31.32 17.24
C HIS A 45 29.04 -32.79 17.40
N ARG A 46 30.21 -33.04 18.00
CA ARG A 46 30.85 -34.37 18.11
C ARG A 46 31.04 -35.11 16.77
N SER A 47 31.04 -34.38 15.65
CA SER A 47 31.16 -34.95 14.30
C SER A 47 32.64 -35.10 13.89
N LYS A 48 33.01 -36.26 13.33
CA LYS A 48 34.39 -36.57 12.91
C LYS A 48 34.87 -35.75 11.70
N GLU A 49 33.96 -35.05 11.03
CA GLU A 49 34.21 -34.21 9.85
C GLU A 49 35.17 -33.05 10.13
N GLY A 50 35.26 -32.57 11.37
CA GLY A 50 36.14 -31.46 11.73
C GLY A 50 37.63 -31.81 11.73
N GLU A 51 38.01 -33.08 11.87
CA GLU A 51 39.43 -33.47 11.97
C GLU A 51 40.13 -33.45 10.61
N SER A 52 39.48 -33.95 9.55
CA SER A 52 40.03 -33.94 8.18
C SER A 52 40.14 -32.53 7.58
N VAL A 53 39.30 -31.59 8.02
CA VAL A 53 39.33 -30.20 7.56
C VAL A 53 40.47 -29.39 8.21
N LEU A 54 41.01 -29.80 9.36
CA LEU A 54 42.13 -29.08 10.01
C LEU A 54 43.42 -29.10 9.18
N GLU A 55 43.62 -30.14 8.37
CA GLU A 55 44.78 -30.30 7.47
C GLU A 55 44.63 -29.52 6.14
N GLN A 56 43.45 -28.98 5.85
CA GLN A 56 43.14 -28.26 4.61
C GLN A 56 43.60 -26.79 4.63
N PRO A 57 43.85 -26.17 3.45
CA PRO A 57 44.23 -24.78 3.36
C PRO A 57 43.15 -23.83 3.90
N LEU A 58 43.55 -22.60 4.28
CA LEU A 58 42.67 -21.61 4.93
C LEU A 58 41.32 -21.35 4.21
N PRO A 59 41.22 -21.26 2.86
CA PRO A 59 39.94 -21.06 2.19
C PRO A 59 38.95 -22.22 2.38
N GLU A 60 39.43 -23.46 2.41
CA GLU A 60 38.60 -24.66 2.64
C GLU A 60 38.11 -24.70 4.09
N ARG A 61 38.99 -24.36 5.04
CA ARG A 61 38.66 -24.19 6.47
C ARG A 61 37.60 -23.11 6.71
N ILE A 62 37.68 -21.98 6.02
CA ILE A 62 36.67 -20.91 6.05
C ILE A 62 35.35 -21.38 5.41
N SER A 63 35.41 -22.10 4.28
CA SER A 63 34.23 -22.66 3.61
C SER A 63 33.45 -23.62 4.51
N PHE A 64 34.16 -24.50 5.23
CA PHE A 64 33.56 -25.41 6.22
C PHE A 64 32.89 -24.67 7.39
N ILE A 65 33.55 -23.68 7.99
CA ILE A 65 32.94 -22.87 9.06
C ILE A 65 31.65 -22.20 8.57
N ARG A 66 31.68 -21.63 7.37
CA ARG A 66 30.51 -20.99 6.76
C ARG A 66 29.37 -21.99 6.51
N SER A 67 29.65 -23.17 5.95
CA SER A 67 28.61 -24.17 5.69
C SER A 67 27.97 -24.71 6.97
N VAL A 68 28.75 -24.88 8.05
CA VAL A 68 28.25 -25.24 9.38
C VAL A 68 27.37 -24.13 9.96
N LEU A 69 27.82 -22.88 9.94
CA LEU A 69 27.02 -21.75 10.44
C LEU A 69 25.72 -21.58 9.63
N GLN A 70 25.77 -21.76 8.30
CA GLN A 70 24.61 -21.69 7.42
C GLN A 70 23.64 -22.89 7.58
N LYS A 71 24.12 -24.10 7.93
CA LYS A 71 23.24 -25.25 8.27
C LYS A 71 22.37 -24.94 9.49
N HIS A 72 22.94 -24.30 10.52
CA HIS A 72 22.31 -24.08 11.83
C HIS A 72 21.66 -22.69 12.00
N CYS A 73 21.95 -21.73 11.11
CA CYS A 73 21.23 -20.45 11.05
C CYS A 73 19.91 -20.60 10.28
N ARG A 74 18.80 -20.07 10.82
CA ARG A 74 17.47 -20.17 10.17
C ARG A 74 17.32 -19.31 8.91
N HIS A 75 18.26 -18.40 8.64
CA HIS A 75 18.26 -17.51 7.47
C HIS A 75 18.70 -18.22 6.18
N LYS A 76 17.97 -19.24 5.75
CA LYS A 76 18.17 -19.88 4.42
C LYS A 76 17.67 -19.00 3.24
N LEU A 77 17.19 -17.79 3.51
CA LEU A 77 16.51 -16.90 2.55
C LEU A 77 17.08 -15.47 2.48
N ALA A 78 18.02 -15.09 3.35
CA ALA A 78 18.75 -13.83 3.17
C ALA A 78 19.88 -14.11 2.17
N ALA A 79 19.91 -13.37 1.04
CA ALA A 79 20.90 -13.55 -0.01
C ALA A 79 22.31 -13.02 0.34
N GLU A 80 22.48 -12.51 1.57
CA GLU A 80 23.75 -12.01 2.09
C GLU A 80 24.30 -12.96 3.16
N ASP A 81 25.54 -13.40 2.95
CA ASP A 81 26.26 -14.25 3.90
C ASP A 81 26.57 -13.49 5.20
N LEU A 82 26.03 -13.99 6.31
CA LEU A 82 26.23 -13.47 7.68
C LEU A 82 27.72 -13.29 8.06
N VAL A 83 28.61 -14.04 7.40
CA VAL A 83 30.07 -13.88 7.49
C VAL A 83 30.67 -13.98 6.08
N SER A 84 31.26 -12.88 5.60
CA SER A 84 31.97 -12.85 4.31
C SER A 84 33.28 -13.65 4.38
N ALA A 85 33.50 -14.53 3.38
CA ALA A 85 34.73 -15.31 3.28
C ALA A 85 35.95 -14.42 2.99
N GLN A 86 35.78 -13.35 2.20
CA GLN A 86 36.85 -12.41 1.91
C GLN A 86 37.33 -11.70 3.18
N LYS A 87 36.39 -11.19 3.99
CA LYS A 87 36.71 -10.52 5.26
C LYS A 87 37.40 -11.44 6.28
N LEU A 88 37.10 -12.74 6.28
CA LEU A 88 37.82 -13.73 7.08
C LEU A 88 39.24 -14.01 6.56
N LEU A 89 39.42 -14.13 5.24
CA LEU A 89 40.74 -14.28 4.62
C LEU A 89 41.64 -13.07 4.92
N ASP A 90 41.06 -11.87 4.81
CA ASP A 90 41.72 -10.59 5.11
C ASP A 90 42.02 -10.40 6.62
N GLY A 91 41.53 -11.30 7.49
CA GLY A 91 41.78 -11.27 8.93
C GLY A 91 41.00 -10.18 9.69
N GLU A 92 39.88 -9.69 9.15
CA GLU A 92 39.10 -8.63 9.79
C GLU A 92 38.57 -9.11 11.16
N GLU A 93 39.04 -8.50 12.25
CA GLU A 93 38.64 -8.84 13.63
C GLU A 93 37.12 -8.90 13.81
N LEU A 94 36.37 -8.05 13.11
CA LEU A 94 34.92 -8.04 13.10
C LEU A 94 34.31 -9.32 12.54
N ALA A 95 34.89 -9.88 11.48
CA ALA A 95 34.43 -11.16 10.92
C ALA A 95 34.72 -12.32 11.88
N LEU A 96 35.90 -12.31 12.52
CA LEU A 96 36.28 -13.28 13.56
C LEU A 96 35.37 -13.17 14.79
N ALA A 97 35.03 -11.97 15.22
CA ALA A 97 34.07 -11.71 16.30
C ALA A 97 32.65 -12.18 15.94
N LYS A 98 32.17 -11.95 14.71
CA LYS A 98 30.88 -12.48 14.23
C LYS A 98 30.85 -14.01 14.32
N VAL A 99 31.91 -14.71 13.87
CA VAL A 99 32.03 -16.18 14.00
C VAL A 99 32.01 -16.60 15.48
N ALA A 100 32.77 -15.93 16.34
CA ALA A 100 32.82 -16.25 17.77
C ALA A 100 31.44 -16.08 18.46
N VAL A 101 30.68 -15.03 18.15
CA VAL A 101 29.32 -14.81 18.68
C VAL A 101 28.36 -15.94 18.26
N LEU A 102 28.42 -16.37 17.01
CA LEU A 102 27.53 -17.43 16.51
C LEU A 102 27.88 -18.78 17.14
N LEU A 103 29.17 -19.12 17.25
CA LEU A 103 29.62 -20.33 17.93
C LEU A 103 29.31 -20.30 19.43
N LEU A 104 29.40 -19.13 20.08
CA LEU A 104 28.95 -18.91 21.46
C LEU A 104 27.46 -19.25 21.62
N TYR A 105 26.62 -18.72 20.73
CA TYR A 105 25.18 -18.97 20.72
C TYR A 105 24.85 -20.45 20.47
N HIS A 106 25.44 -21.09 19.46
CA HIS A 106 25.25 -22.52 19.20
C HIS A 106 25.74 -23.41 20.35
N ASN A 107 26.88 -23.07 20.96
CA ASN A 107 27.37 -23.77 22.16
C ASN A 107 26.39 -23.60 23.33
N SER A 108 25.85 -22.39 23.56
CA SER A 108 24.89 -22.14 24.63
C SER A 108 23.59 -22.94 24.47
N ILE A 109 23.10 -23.10 23.24
CA ILE A 109 21.91 -23.90 22.91
C ILE A 109 22.17 -25.40 23.14
N ASN A 110 23.35 -25.89 22.77
CA ASN A 110 23.74 -27.29 22.91
C ASN A 110 24.30 -27.65 24.30
N CYS A 111 24.49 -26.66 25.19
CA CYS A 111 24.97 -26.82 26.55
C CYS A 111 23.91 -27.51 27.43
N LYS A 112 24.27 -28.66 27.99
CA LYS A 112 23.37 -29.47 28.85
C LYS A 112 23.47 -29.07 30.33
N ASP A 113 24.59 -28.50 30.75
CA ASP A 113 24.90 -28.19 32.14
C ASP A 113 25.10 -26.67 32.34
N PRO A 114 24.12 -25.94 32.92
CA PRO A 114 24.24 -24.50 33.16
C PRO A 114 25.31 -24.14 34.21
N GLY A 115 25.99 -25.14 34.79
CA GLY A 115 27.12 -24.98 35.71
C GLY A 115 28.34 -24.34 35.06
N ASP A 116 28.61 -24.64 33.79
CA ASP A 116 29.82 -24.23 33.05
C ASP A 116 30.00 -22.70 32.97
N TRP A 117 28.89 -21.94 33.00
CA TRP A 117 28.91 -20.48 32.93
C TRP A 117 29.28 -19.79 34.25
N ASN A 118 29.39 -20.55 35.35
CA ASN A 118 29.82 -20.02 36.65
C ASN A 118 31.35 -19.95 36.80
N GLU A 119 32.13 -20.50 35.85
CA GLU A 119 33.60 -20.37 35.81
C GLU A 119 34.04 -18.93 35.45
N PHE A 120 33.17 -18.14 34.82
CA PHE A 120 33.43 -16.74 34.44
C PHE A 120 33.21 -15.73 35.57
N ASP A 121 33.97 -14.63 35.56
CA ASP A 121 33.69 -13.49 36.42
C ASP A 121 32.37 -12.79 36.06
N TYR A 122 31.77 -12.07 37.02
CA TYR A 122 30.47 -11.44 36.84
C TYR A 122 30.42 -10.45 35.67
N LYS A 123 31.51 -9.72 35.38
CA LYS A 123 31.53 -8.74 34.28
C LYS A 123 31.52 -9.46 32.92
N THR A 124 32.31 -10.52 32.78
CA THR A 124 32.26 -11.41 31.59
C THR A 124 30.88 -12.06 31.45
N GLN A 125 30.26 -12.54 32.54
CA GLN A 125 28.90 -13.09 32.49
C GLN A 125 27.87 -12.05 32.01
N VAL A 126 27.97 -10.78 32.43
CA VAL A 126 27.08 -9.69 31.96
C VAL A 126 27.26 -9.39 30.48
N GLU A 127 28.49 -9.40 29.95
CA GLU A 127 28.73 -9.14 28.52
C GLU A 127 28.36 -10.35 27.64
N LEU A 128 28.65 -11.57 28.07
CA LEU A 128 28.14 -12.78 27.41
C LEU A 128 26.60 -12.80 27.42
N ALA A 129 25.98 -12.30 28.50
CA ALA A 129 24.53 -12.13 28.60
C ALA A 129 24.01 -11.07 27.62
N SER A 130 24.69 -9.92 27.51
CA SER A 130 24.30 -8.89 26.55
C SER A 130 24.38 -9.42 25.11
N ILE A 131 25.41 -10.21 24.79
CA ILE A 131 25.60 -10.84 23.48
C ILE A 131 24.53 -11.92 23.20
N LEU A 132 24.33 -12.90 24.09
CA LEU A 132 23.34 -13.97 23.86
C LEU A 132 21.92 -13.40 23.77
N LYS A 133 21.56 -12.45 24.64
CA LYS A 133 20.26 -11.78 24.57
C LYS A 133 20.10 -11.03 23.25
N PHE A 134 21.12 -10.28 22.81
CA PHE A 134 21.07 -9.58 21.53
C PHE A 134 20.83 -10.54 20.36
N VAL A 135 21.50 -11.70 20.32
CA VAL A 135 21.29 -12.71 19.28
C VAL A 135 19.87 -13.28 19.32
N LEU A 136 19.31 -13.55 20.51
CA LEU A 136 17.93 -14.03 20.71
C LEU A 136 16.86 -13.00 20.32
N ASP A 137 17.12 -11.71 20.57
CA ASP A 137 16.18 -10.63 20.26
C ASP A 137 16.20 -10.27 18.74
N ASN A 138 17.31 -10.55 18.03
CA ASN A 138 17.53 -10.15 16.62
C ASN A 138 17.55 -11.34 15.62
N GLU A 139 16.99 -12.50 15.98
CA GLU A 139 16.98 -13.74 15.19
C GLU A 139 16.28 -13.66 13.81
N ALA A 140 15.70 -12.51 13.47
CA ALA A 140 15.07 -12.25 12.17
C ALA A 140 15.98 -11.44 11.21
N CYS A 141 16.92 -10.67 11.73
CA CYS A 141 17.68 -9.61 11.03
C CYS A 141 19.14 -9.51 11.50
N LEU A 142 19.72 -10.62 11.95
CA LEU A 142 21.03 -10.65 12.62
C LEU A 142 22.18 -10.10 11.76
N ASN A 143 22.09 -10.19 10.43
CA ASN A 143 23.12 -9.69 9.49
C ASN A 143 23.33 -8.18 9.60
N GLU A 144 22.24 -7.42 9.59
CA GLU A 144 22.24 -5.95 9.60
C GLU A 144 22.62 -5.40 11.00
N ASN A 145 22.12 -6.05 12.07
CA ASN A 145 22.21 -5.51 13.42
C ASN A 145 23.47 -5.94 14.20
N LEU A 146 24.08 -7.10 13.89
CA LEU A 146 25.22 -7.61 14.66
C LEU A 146 26.50 -6.76 14.48
N GLU A 147 26.66 -6.11 13.33
CA GLU A 147 27.78 -5.21 13.05
C GLU A 147 27.79 -3.91 13.87
N PRO A 148 26.72 -3.07 13.87
CA PRO A 148 26.66 -1.88 14.72
C PRO A 148 26.70 -2.25 16.21
N PHE A 149 26.13 -3.39 16.61
CA PHE A 149 26.26 -3.92 17.97
C PHE A 149 27.73 -4.18 18.34
N LEU A 150 28.47 -4.99 17.57
CA LEU A 150 29.87 -5.31 17.89
C LEU A 150 30.82 -4.10 17.85
N GLN A 151 30.52 -3.09 17.03
CA GLN A 151 31.26 -1.82 16.97
C GLN A 151 30.90 -0.83 18.09
N GLY A 152 29.89 -1.12 18.92
CA GLY A 152 29.50 -0.26 20.04
C GLY A 152 28.69 0.98 19.66
N LYS A 153 28.09 1.02 18.46
CA LYS A 153 27.08 2.04 18.13
C LYS A 153 25.79 1.73 18.90
N ALA A 154 25.59 2.43 20.01
CA ALA A 154 24.30 2.45 20.68
C ALA A 154 23.30 3.28 19.85
N GLU A 155 22.27 2.63 19.32
CA GLU A 155 21.07 3.33 18.86
C GLU A 155 20.13 3.49 20.07
N PRO A 156 19.59 4.68 20.35
CA PRO A 156 18.75 4.91 21.52
C PRO A 156 17.39 4.25 21.35
N SER A 157 16.95 3.49 22.36
CA SER A 157 15.64 2.85 22.41
C SER A 157 14.50 3.86 22.17
N SER A 158 13.85 3.80 21.00
CA SER A 158 12.78 4.72 20.64
C SER A 158 11.44 4.32 21.29
N SER A 159 11.24 4.74 22.54
CA SER A 159 9.91 4.73 23.18
C SER A 159 9.33 6.15 23.22
N SER A 160 8.48 6.49 22.26
CA SER A 160 7.45 7.54 22.38
C SER A 160 6.52 7.48 21.16
N MET A 161 5.27 7.06 21.36
CA MET A 161 4.24 7.26 20.35
C MET A 161 3.80 8.72 20.38
N SER A 162 3.92 9.40 19.25
CA SER A 162 3.31 10.72 19.05
C SER A 162 1.78 10.61 19.09
N SER A 163 1.13 11.44 19.89
CA SER A 163 -0.32 11.57 20.00
C SER A 163 -0.80 12.92 19.45
N SER A 164 -2.13 13.06 19.25
CA SER A 164 -2.85 14.15 18.54
C SER A 164 -3.05 13.89 17.04
N SER A 165 -4.25 13.97 16.44
CA SER A 165 -5.66 14.14 16.90
C SER A 165 -6.59 13.75 15.71
N PHE A 166 -7.93 13.64 15.77
CA PHE A 166 -9.01 14.04 16.71
C PHE A 166 -10.09 12.92 16.82
N GLU A 167 -10.99 13.02 17.81
CA GLU A 167 -12.40 12.58 17.76
C GLU A 167 -13.20 13.54 18.67
N GLU A 168 -14.36 14.04 18.22
CA GLU A 168 -15.15 15.04 18.95
C GLU A 168 -16.34 14.39 19.70
N HIS A 169 -16.79 15.01 20.79
CA HIS A 169 -17.53 14.33 21.86
C HIS A 169 -19.05 14.13 21.65
N SER A 170 -19.58 13.00 22.14
CA SER A 170 -20.83 12.86 22.92
C SER A 170 -20.93 11.43 23.51
N LEU A 171 -20.57 11.17 24.79
CA LEU A 171 -21.38 11.28 26.02
C LEU A 171 -22.66 10.39 26.05
N ALA A 172 -22.96 9.57 27.07
CA ALA A 172 -22.25 9.16 28.30
C ALA A 172 -22.94 7.94 28.99
N LEU A 173 -22.34 7.42 30.08
CA LEU A 173 -22.90 6.55 31.16
C LEU A 173 -22.65 5.01 31.15
N SER A 174 -21.53 4.63 31.77
CA SER A 174 -21.36 3.59 32.82
C SER A 174 -21.69 2.09 32.58
N LEU A 175 -20.63 1.26 32.45
CA LEU A 175 -20.50 -0.08 33.07
C LEU A 175 -19.00 -0.50 33.16
N PRO A 176 -18.64 -1.60 33.85
CA PRO A 176 -18.05 -1.63 35.19
C PRO A 176 -16.49 -1.62 35.21
N PRO A 177 -15.85 -1.47 36.39
CA PRO A 177 -14.39 -1.54 36.51
C PRO A 177 -13.82 -2.89 36.03
N LYS A 178 -12.69 -2.84 35.33
CA LYS A 178 -11.93 -4.02 34.90
C LYS A 178 -11.58 -4.88 36.12
N ARG A 179 -11.97 -6.15 36.09
CA ARG A 179 -11.48 -7.17 37.04
C ARG A 179 -9.95 -7.19 36.96
N GLU A 180 -9.29 -6.81 38.05
CA GLU A 180 -7.86 -7.06 38.25
C GLU A 180 -7.67 -8.57 38.37
N VAL A 181 -7.36 -9.22 37.24
CA VAL A 181 -6.95 -10.64 37.26
C VAL A 181 -5.55 -10.68 37.82
N ARG A 182 -5.47 -10.84 39.15
CA ARG A 182 -4.22 -11.23 39.81
C ARG A 182 -3.82 -12.58 39.26
N PHE A 183 -2.84 -12.58 38.36
CA PHE A 183 -2.12 -13.79 38.03
C PHE A 183 -1.54 -14.34 39.33
N LEU A 184 -1.89 -15.58 39.66
CA LEU A 184 -1.18 -16.32 40.70
C LEU A 184 0.29 -16.33 40.29
N GLU A 185 1.15 -15.88 41.20
CA GLU A 185 2.59 -15.96 41.06
C GLU A 185 2.94 -17.44 40.86
N LEU A 186 3.27 -17.82 39.62
CA LEU A 186 3.47 -19.21 39.23
C LEU A 186 4.74 -19.73 39.91
N GLN A 187 4.54 -20.33 41.08
CA GLN A 187 5.60 -20.94 41.86
C GLN A 187 6.31 -21.99 40.99
N ARG A 188 7.63 -21.84 40.88
CA ARG A 188 8.47 -22.54 39.91
C ARG A 188 8.42 -24.07 40.12
N ILE A 189 7.58 -24.77 39.36
CA ILE A 189 7.46 -26.24 39.45
C ILE A 189 8.69 -26.88 38.81
N CYS A 190 9.64 -27.29 39.64
CA CYS A 190 10.79 -28.08 39.23
C CYS A 190 10.39 -29.52 38.93
N SER A 191 10.12 -29.83 37.66
CA SER A 191 9.95 -31.21 37.18
C SER A 191 11.30 -31.91 37.01
N PHE A 192 11.82 -32.50 38.08
CA PHE A 192 12.97 -33.43 38.02
C PHE A 192 12.50 -34.89 38.14
N PRO A 193 13.07 -35.84 37.37
CA PRO A 193 12.77 -37.25 37.53
C PRO A 193 13.36 -37.79 38.84
N SER A 194 12.55 -38.53 39.60
CA SER A 194 12.91 -39.05 40.91
C SER A 194 13.99 -40.14 40.84
N THR A 195 15.07 -40.01 41.62
CA THR A 195 15.77 -41.16 42.24
C THR A 195 16.50 -40.75 43.54
N LYS A 196 16.00 -41.26 44.68
CA LYS A 196 16.69 -41.52 45.97
C LYS A 196 17.18 -40.35 46.86
N TYR A 197 16.37 -40.11 47.90
CA TYR A 197 16.71 -39.73 49.30
C TYR A 197 17.55 -38.46 49.62
N VAL A 198 16.89 -37.31 49.84
CA VAL A 198 17.01 -36.44 51.05
C VAL A 198 15.71 -35.61 51.19
N PRO A 199 15.14 -35.36 52.39
CA PRO A 199 13.99 -34.46 52.55
C PRO A 199 14.39 -32.98 52.57
N CYS A 200 14.07 -32.22 51.51
CA CYS A 200 14.27 -30.76 51.45
C CYS A 200 12.93 -29.99 51.46
N LEU A 201 12.31 -29.86 52.64
CA LEU A 201 11.14 -28.98 52.87
C LEU A 201 11.45 -27.72 53.69
N LEU A 202 12.74 -27.39 53.89
CA LEU A 202 13.19 -26.29 54.75
C LEU A 202 14.20 -25.32 54.08
N ALA A 203 14.43 -25.44 52.77
CA ALA A 203 15.43 -24.65 52.05
C ALA A 203 14.88 -23.38 51.33
N ALA A 204 13.67 -22.94 51.67
CA ALA A 204 13.01 -21.77 51.04
C ALA A 204 13.44 -20.41 51.65
N SER A 205 14.35 -20.39 52.62
CA SER A 205 14.57 -19.24 53.53
C SER A 205 16.05 -18.86 53.71
N LEU A 206 16.86 -18.98 52.67
CA LEU A 206 18.23 -18.44 52.63
C LEU A 206 18.34 -17.44 51.47
N PRO A 207 19.08 -16.33 51.65
CA PRO A 207 19.23 -15.33 50.59
C PRO A 207 19.92 -15.98 49.40
N SER A 208 19.22 -15.99 48.26
CA SER A 208 19.72 -16.62 47.04
C SER A 208 21.06 -16.01 46.63
N THR A 209 22.04 -16.88 46.36
CA THR A 209 23.23 -16.53 45.58
C THR A 209 22.79 -15.67 44.39
N PRO A 210 23.43 -14.52 44.12
CA PRO A 210 22.96 -13.59 43.09
C PRO A 210 22.81 -14.33 41.76
N ALA A 211 21.61 -14.28 41.19
CA ALA A 211 21.28 -15.07 40.02
C ALA A 211 22.20 -14.70 38.85
N SER A 212 22.99 -15.67 38.37
CA SER A 212 23.94 -15.48 37.27
C SER A 212 23.25 -14.81 36.06
N PRO A 213 23.83 -13.76 35.47
CA PRO A 213 23.33 -13.15 34.24
C PRO A 213 23.12 -14.16 33.11
N MET A 214 23.99 -15.18 33.01
CA MET A 214 23.80 -16.32 32.09
C MET A 214 22.60 -17.18 32.46
N GLY A 215 22.51 -17.57 33.74
CA GLY A 215 21.39 -18.36 34.26
C GLY A 215 20.02 -17.73 34.01
N ASN A 216 19.92 -16.39 34.09
CA ASN A 216 18.68 -15.66 33.83
C ASN A 216 18.22 -15.74 32.35
N ILE A 217 19.16 -15.65 31.40
CA ILE A 217 18.85 -15.79 29.97
C ILE A 217 18.51 -17.23 29.63
N MET A 218 19.27 -18.19 30.14
CA MET A 218 18.99 -19.62 29.90
C MET A 218 17.66 -20.07 30.51
N GLN A 219 17.19 -19.42 31.58
CA GLN A 219 15.86 -19.62 32.18
C GLN A 219 14.73 -18.84 31.47
N THR A 220 15.03 -18.03 30.45
CA THR A 220 14.01 -17.31 29.69
C THR A 220 13.22 -18.29 28.79
N PRO A 221 11.86 -18.25 28.78
CA PRO A 221 11.06 -19.22 28.01
C PRO A 221 11.41 -19.29 26.52
N GLN A 222 11.83 -18.17 25.91
CA GLN A 222 12.29 -18.11 24.52
C GLN A 222 13.56 -18.94 24.29
N PHE A 223 14.53 -18.88 25.20
CA PHE A 223 15.77 -19.67 25.13
C PHE A 223 15.48 -21.15 25.34
N GLN A 224 14.69 -21.49 26.37
CA GLN A 224 14.32 -22.89 26.65
C GLN A 224 13.53 -23.53 25.51
N LEU A 225 12.54 -22.83 24.96
CA LEU A 225 11.77 -23.28 23.79
C LEU A 225 12.68 -23.46 22.56
N ARG A 226 13.72 -22.65 22.42
CA ARG A 226 14.69 -22.75 21.32
C ARG A 226 15.63 -23.94 21.49
N GLN A 227 16.18 -24.15 22.68
CA GLN A 227 16.97 -25.33 23.04
C GLN A 227 16.18 -26.63 22.78
N LEU A 228 14.92 -26.68 23.23
CA LEU A 228 14.04 -27.83 23.00
C LEU A 228 13.72 -28.04 21.51
N LYS A 229 13.56 -26.97 20.72
CA LYS A 229 13.34 -27.06 19.26
C LYS A 229 14.56 -27.62 18.53
N GLU A 230 15.77 -27.22 18.93
CA GLU A 230 17.01 -27.71 18.33
C GLU A 230 17.27 -29.18 18.71
N GLN A 231 17.10 -29.52 20.00
CA GLN A 231 17.19 -30.91 20.46
C GLN A 231 16.16 -31.81 19.75
N LEU A 232 14.92 -31.34 19.56
CA LEU A 232 13.90 -32.10 18.83
C LEU A 232 14.25 -32.27 17.34
N ALA A 233 14.95 -31.31 16.71
CA ALA A 233 15.43 -31.45 15.34
C ALA A 233 16.55 -32.50 15.25
N PHE A 234 17.53 -32.44 16.16
CA PHE A 234 18.62 -33.41 16.26
C PHE A 234 18.12 -34.84 16.52
N GLU A 235 17.21 -35.03 17.47
CA GLU A 235 16.61 -36.35 17.76
C GLU A 235 15.81 -36.89 16.56
N ARG A 236 15.24 -36.03 15.71
CA ARG A 236 14.58 -36.45 14.46
C ARG A 236 15.57 -36.88 13.39
N GLU A 237 16.69 -36.17 13.22
CA GLU A 237 17.78 -36.54 12.30
C GLU A 237 18.36 -37.90 12.72
N ASN A 238 18.76 -38.05 13.99
CA ASN A 238 19.24 -39.31 14.58
C ASN A 238 18.22 -40.47 14.46
N ARG A 239 16.93 -40.21 14.67
CA ARG A 239 15.87 -41.24 14.46
C ARG A 239 15.79 -41.66 12.99
N ASN A 240 15.94 -40.74 12.04
CA ASN A 240 15.92 -41.07 10.61
C ASN A 240 17.15 -41.91 10.21
N ASP A 241 18.33 -41.55 10.72
CA ASP A 241 19.58 -42.29 10.46
C ASP A 241 19.49 -43.72 11.00
N LEU A 242 18.98 -43.89 12.22
CA LEU A 242 18.68 -45.21 12.81
C LEU A 242 17.59 -45.97 12.04
N GLU A 243 16.58 -45.28 11.49
CA GLU A 243 15.54 -45.91 10.66
C GLU A 243 16.13 -46.48 9.35
N VAL A 244 17.12 -45.80 8.77
CA VAL A 244 17.90 -46.29 7.61
C VAL A 244 18.79 -47.47 8.00
N GLU A 245 19.59 -47.36 9.07
CA GLU A 245 20.46 -48.45 9.53
C GLU A 245 19.65 -49.72 9.88
N VAL A 246 18.48 -49.55 10.50
CA VAL A 246 17.56 -50.66 10.80
C VAL A 246 17.02 -51.28 9.51
N ALA A 247 16.66 -50.50 8.49
CA ALA A 247 16.19 -51.03 7.20
C ALA A 247 17.29 -51.81 6.45
N GLU A 248 18.53 -51.33 6.48
CA GLU A 248 19.69 -52.03 5.91
C GLU A 248 19.99 -53.34 6.64
N ASN A 249 19.94 -53.35 7.97
CA ASN A 249 20.09 -54.56 8.77
C ASN A 249 18.98 -55.59 8.50
N HIS A 250 17.71 -55.16 8.37
CA HIS A 250 16.62 -56.07 7.98
C HIS A 250 16.85 -56.70 6.59
N LYS A 251 17.35 -55.91 5.63
CA LYS A 251 17.73 -56.43 4.29
C LYS A 251 18.84 -57.47 4.39
N LEU A 252 19.88 -57.23 5.20
CA LEU A 252 20.97 -58.17 5.41
C LEU A 252 20.49 -59.47 6.10
N ILE A 253 19.59 -59.36 7.09
CA ILE A 253 18.97 -60.53 7.74
C ILE A 253 18.17 -61.35 6.73
N MET A 254 17.32 -60.74 5.91
CA MET A 254 16.58 -61.46 4.85
C MET A 254 17.50 -62.18 3.85
N GLU A 255 18.65 -61.59 3.50
CA GLU A 255 19.64 -62.26 2.65
C GLU A 255 20.26 -63.48 3.34
N LYS A 256 20.55 -63.38 4.64
CA LYS A 256 21.09 -64.48 5.44
C LYS A 256 20.06 -65.59 5.67
N ASP A 257 18.79 -65.26 5.91
CA ASP A 257 17.70 -66.22 6.03
C ASP A 257 17.46 -66.96 4.70
N ALA A 258 17.57 -66.26 3.57
CA ALA A 258 17.55 -66.90 2.24
C ALA A 258 18.73 -67.87 2.05
N GLN A 259 19.96 -67.48 2.46
CA GLN A 259 21.14 -68.35 2.44
C GLN A 259 20.96 -69.59 3.34
N ILE A 260 20.44 -69.42 4.56
CA ILE A 260 20.12 -70.50 5.49
C ILE A 260 19.06 -71.43 4.89
N THR A 261 18.00 -70.89 4.31
CA THR A 261 16.93 -71.69 3.66
C THR A 261 17.48 -72.53 2.49
N MET A 262 18.37 -71.97 1.66
CA MET A 262 19.03 -72.73 0.59
C MET A 262 19.94 -73.85 1.13
N MET A 263 20.67 -73.59 2.22
CA MET A 263 21.49 -74.62 2.88
C MET A 263 20.62 -75.71 3.51
N GLN A 264 19.51 -75.34 4.18
CA GLN A 264 18.58 -76.28 4.77
C GLN A 264 17.95 -77.19 3.70
N GLN A 265 17.46 -76.62 2.59
CA GLN A 265 16.96 -77.42 1.46
C GLN A 265 18.02 -78.38 0.88
N ARG A 266 19.30 -78.02 0.93
CA ARG A 266 20.40 -78.90 0.51
C ARG A 266 20.64 -80.03 1.52
N ILE A 267 20.57 -79.72 2.82
CA ILE A 267 20.64 -80.71 3.91
C ILE A 267 19.46 -81.68 3.80
N ASP A 268 18.22 -81.19 3.69
CA ASP A 268 17.02 -82.03 3.59
C ASP A 268 17.06 -82.97 2.38
N ARG A 269 17.65 -82.55 1.25
CA ARG A 269 17.89 -83.42 0.08
C ARG A 269 18.92 -84.51 0.36
N LEU A 270 19.99 -84.19 1.09
CA LEU A 270 21.00 -85.19 1.50
C LEU A 270 20.43 -86.16 2.54
N VAL A 271 19.67 -85.66 3.51
CA VAL A 271 18.94 -86.47 4.51
C VAL A 271 18.00 -87.43 3.80
N LYS A 272 17.14 -86.97 2.88
CA LYS A 272 16.23 -87.85 2.11
C LYS A 272 16.93 -88.88 1.21
N LEU A 273 18.18 -88.64 0.80
CA LEU A 273 18.98 -89.64 0.07
C LEU A 273 19.58 -90.68 1.02
N ASN A 274 19.88 -90.29 2.25
CA ASN A 274 20.39 -91.17 3.31
C ASN A 274 19.27 -91.98 3.99
N GLU A 275 18.11 -91.35 4.23
CA GLU A 275 16.88 -92.02 4.70
C GLU A 275 16.42 -93.07 3.70
N LYS A 276 16.48 -92.81 2.38
CA LYS A 276 16.21 -93.85 1.36
C LYS A 276 17.21 -95.02 1.35
N GLN A 277 18.34 -94.92 2.05
CA GLN A 277 19.26 -96.03 2.31
C GLN A 277 19.04 -96.68 3.69
N ALA A 278 18.27 -96.05 4.57
CA ALA A 278 17.97 -96.53 5.93
C ALA A 278 16.53 -97.08 6.08
N GLU A 279 15.55 -96.53 5.36
CA GLU A 279 14.13 -96.95 5.31
C GLU A 279 13.94 -98.36 4.70
N GLU A 280 15.02 -99.01 4.25
CA GLU A 280 15.04 -100.46 4.00
C GLU A 280 14.87 -101.27 5.32
N GLN A 281 14.95 -100.61 6.48
CA GLN A 281 14.71 -101.20 7.81
C GLN A 281 13.74 -100.36 8.66
N LEU A 282 12.48 -100.79 8.68
CA LEU A 282 11.52 -100.70 9.82
C LEU A 282 11.21 -99.32 10.43
N GLU A 283 10.01 -98.77 10.18
CA GLU A 283 9.18 -97.96 11.13
C GLU A 283 7.87 -97.48 10.42
N PRO A 284 6.77 -98.27 10.38
CA PRO A 284 5.62 -97.94 9.51
C PRO A 284 4.52 -97.06 10.13
N LYS A 285 4.28 -97.13 11.45
CA LYS A 285 3.00 -96.70 12.04
C LYS A 285 2.99 -95.29 12.63
N GLU A 286 3.98 -94.92 13.43
CA GLU A 286 4.11 -93.54 13.91
C GLU A 286 4.39 -92.58 12.73
N MET A 287 5.11 -93.09 11.72
CA MET A 287 5.29 -92.44 10.42
C MET A 287 3.97 -92.22 9.66
N GLU A 288 2.95 -93.06 9.83
CA GLU A 288 1.65 -92.89 9.16
C GLU A 288 0.84 -91.76 9.82
N GLU A 289 0.76 -91.72 11.16
CA GLU A 289 0.16 -90.58 11.87
C GLU A 289 0.88 -89.24 11.60
N LEU A 290 2.21 -89.27 11.50
CA LEU A 290 2.99 -88.08 11.15
C LEU A 290 2.77 -87.66 9.68
N ARG A 291 2.57 -88.62 8.76
CA ARG A 291 2.17 -88.32 7.37
C ARG A 291 0.79 -87.66 7.32
N GLU A 292 -0.23 -88.20 7.98
CA GLU A 292 -1.57 -87.60 8.03
C GLU A 292 -1.56 -86.16 8.61
N LYS A 293 -0.83 -85.94 9.71
CA LYS A 293 -0.66 -84.62 10.32
C LYS A 293 0.08 -83.65 9.39
N ASN A 294 1.08 -84.13 8.65
CA ASN A 294 1.81 -83.35 7.66
C ASN A 294 0.94 -82.99 6.45
N GLU A 295 0.16 -83.95 5.91
CA GLU A 295 -0.81 -83.70 4.83
C GLU A 295 -1.87 -82.67 5.24
N SER A 296 -2.39 -82.74 6.47
CA SER A 296 -3.32 -81.72 7.01
C SER A 296 -2.69 -80.34 7.16
N LEU A 297 -1.41 -80.26 7.57
CA LEU A 297 -0.67 -79.01 7.63
C LEU A 297 -0.39 -78.45 6.23
N VAL A 298 -0.05 -79.30 5.27
CA VAL A 298 0.17 -78.95 3.87
C VAL A 298 -1.11 -78.45 3.21
N GLN A 299 -2.28 -79.07 3.48
CA GLN A 299 -3.57 -78.60 3.00
C GLN A 299 -3.88 -77.18 3.54
N ARG A 300 -3.77 -76.96 4.85
CA ARG A 300 -3.95 -75.63 5.46
C ARG A 300 -2.97 -74.59 4.94
N LEU A 301 -1.73 -74.98 4.63
CA LEU A 301 -0.75 -74.08 4.01
C LEU A 301 -1.13 -73.72 2.56
N HIS A 302 -1.64 -74.66 1.77
CA HIS A 302 -2.17 -74.36 0.44
C HIS A 302 -3.41 -73.46 0.48
N GLU A 303 -4.31 -73.65 1.45
CA GLU A 303 -5.46 -72.77 1.68
C GLU A 303 -5.04 -71.36 2.07
N ALA A 304 -4.10 -71.22 3.00
CA ALA A 304 -3.52 -69.92 3.38
C ALA A 304 -2.81 -69.24 2.19
N LEU A 305 -2.06 -69.99 1.38
CA LEU A 305 -1.44 -69.48 0.15
C LEU A 305 -2.47 -69.00 -0.87
N ARG A 306 -3.60 -69.70 -1.04
CA ARG A 306 -4.73 -69.24 -1.86
C ARG A 306 -5.30 -67.94 -1.32
N GLN A 307 -5.61 -67.86 -0.03
CA GLN A 307 -6.10 -66.62 0.61
C GLN A 307 -5.12 -65.44 0.42
N CYS A 308 -3.80 -65.68 0.51
CA CYS A 308 -2.80 -64.65 0.23
C CYS A 308 -2.75 -64.22 -1.26
N GLN A 309 -3.08 -65.12 -2.20
CA GLN A 309 -3.23 -64.78 -3.62
C GLN A 309 -4.50 -63.94 -3.85
N ASP A 310 -5.63 -64.36 -3.28
CA ASP A 310 -6.91 -63.65 -3.38
C ASP A 310 -6.77 -62.23 -2.82
N LEU A 311 -6.25 -62.07 -1.59
CA LEU A 311 -5.95 -60.77 -0.97
C LEU A 311 -4.96 -59.91 -1.79
N ARG A 312 -4.00 -60.52 -2.49
CA ARG A 312 -3.10 -59.79 -3.41
C ARG A 312 -3.88 -59.23 -4.60
N THR A 313 -4.85 -59.98 -5.13
CA THR A 313 -5.70 -59.48 -6.24
C THR A 313 -6.69 -58.41 -5.78
N GLU A 314 -7.31 -58.57 -4.61
CA GLU A 314 -8.18 -57.54 -4.01
C GLU A 314 -7.40 -56.25 -3.70
N LYS A 315 -6.18 -56.38 -3.19
CA LYS A 315 -5.26 -55.24 -3.01
C LYS A 315 -4.99 -54.52 -4.33
N ALA A 316 -4.64 -55.24 -5.40
CA ALA A 316 -4.38 -54.63 -6.70
C ALA A 316 -5.63 -53.91 -7.28
N GLN A 317 -6.83 -54.50 -7.12
CA GLN A 317 -8.09 -53.88 -7.54
C GLN A 317 -8.44 -52.62 -6.74
N THR A 318 -8.21 -52.65 -5.41
CA THR A 318 -8.45 -51.48 -4.54
C THR A 318 -7.43 -50.36 -4.77
N GLU A 319 -6.16 -50.70 -5.04
CA GLU A 319 -5.14 -49.74 -5.49
C GLU A 319 -5.51 -49.11 -6.84
N GLN A 320 -5.95 -49.89 -7.82
CA GLN A 320 -6.43 -49.37 -9.12
C GLN A 320 -7.62 -48.41 -8.94
N LYS A 321 -8.59 -48.79 -8.11
CA LYS A 321 -9.75 -47.93 -7.81
C LYS A 321 -9.34 -46.64 -7.07
N ASN A 322 -8.35 -46.71 -6.18
CA ASN A 322 -7.82 -45.53 -5.49
C ASN A 322 -7.13 -44.57 -6.47
N ASN A 323 -6.38 -45.09 -7.44
CA ASN A 323 -5.76 -44.27 -8.49
C ASN A 323 -6.83 -43.57 -9.35
N GLN A 324 -7.86 -44.29 -9.79
CA GLN A 324 -8.98 -43.69 -10.54
C GLN A 324 -9.69 -42.60 -9.73
N LEU A 325 -10.00 -42.83 -8.45
CA LEU A 325 -10.60 -41.81 -7.59
C LEU A 325 -9.66 -40.61 -7.36
N SER A 326 -8.34 -40.82 -7.39
CA SER A 326 -7.35 -39.72 -7.32
C SER A 326 -7.35 -38.87 -8.59
N GLU A 327 -7.51 -39.48 -9.76
CA GLU A 327 -7.65 -38.79 -11.04
C GLU A 327 -8.97 -37.98 -11.08
N GLU A 328 -10.09 -38.62 -10.73
CA GLU A 328 -11.41 -37.97 -10.66
C GLU A 328 -11.43 -36.78 -9.66
N ASN A 329 -10.76 -36.92 -8.50
CA ASN A 329 -10.58 -35.81 -7.55
C ASN A 329 -9.69 -34.70 -8.10
N GLY A 330 -8.70 -35.02 -8.94
CA GLY A 330 -7.88 -34.05 -9.66
C GLY A 330 -8.72 -33.21 -10.63
N ASP A 331 -9.53 -33.87 -11.45
CA ASP A 331 -10.45 -33.24 -12.41
C ASP A 331 -11.50 -32.36 -11.73
N LEU A 332 -12.09 -32.85 -10.62
CA LEU A 332 -13.02 -32.07 -9.82
C LEU A 332 -12.34 -30.85 -9.18
N SER A 333 -11.10 -30.99 -8.70
CA SER A 333 -10.31 -29.89 -8.15
C SER A 333 -9.95 -28.84 -9.20
N PHE A 334 -9.69 -29.26 -10.45
CA PHE A 334 -9.49 -28.35 -11.58
C PHE A 334 -10.77 -27.57 -11.89
N LYS A 335 -11.91 -28.25 -12.07
CA LYS A 335 -13.21 -27.62 -12.33
C LYS A 335 -13.63 -26.66 -11.20
N LEU A 336 -13.36 -27.01 -9.94
CA LEU A 336 -13.62 -26.12 -8.80
C LEU A 336 -12.79 -24.82 -8.89
N ARG A 337 -11.52 -24.93 -9.28
CA ARG A 337 -10.62 -23.77 -9.47
C ARG A 337 -11.06 -22.89 -10.64
N GLU A 338 -11.52 -23.49 -11.74
CA GLU A 338 -12.09 -22.79 -12.89
C GLU A 338 -13.37 -22.03 -12.50
N VAL A 339 -14.31 -22.68 -11.81
CA VAL A 339 -15.53 -22.05 -11.30
C VAL A 339 -15.21 -20.90 -10.33
N ALA A 340 -14.24 -21.07 -9.43
CA ALA A 340 -13.79 -20.01 -8.54
C ALA A 340 -13.19 -18.82 -9.31
N SER A 341 -12.40 -19.07 -10.36
CA SER A 341 -11.87 -18.01 -11.23
C SER A 341 -12.99 -17.26 -11.95
N ASN A 342 -13.98 -17.97 -12.50
CA ASN A 342 -15.14 -17.38 -13.16
C ASN A 342 -16.00 -16.57 -12.18
N MET A 343 -16.17 -17.02 -10.94
CA MET A 343 -16.86 -16.24 -9.90
C MET A 343 -16.14 -14.92 -9.58
N VAL A 344 -14.81 -14.92 -9.49
CA VAL A 344 -14.03 -13.69 -9.25
C VAL A 344 -14.17 -12.72 -10.42
N GLN A 345 -14.11 -13.20 -11.66
CA GLN A 345 -14.31 -12.38 -12.86
C GLN A 345 -15.73 -11.77 -12.91
N LEU A 346 -16.76 -12.57 -12.63
CA LEU A 346 -18.15 -12.09 -12.57
C LEU A 346 -18.38 -11.09 -11.43
N GLN A 347 -17.75 -11.28 -10.27
CA GLN A 347 -17.82 -10.31 -9.17
C GLN A 347 -17.13 -9.00 -9.53
N GLN A 348 -16.00 -9.04 -10.25
CA GLN A 348 -15.33 -7.83 -10.73
C GLN A 348 -16.20 -7.07 -11.75
N ALA A 349 -16.73 -7.76 -12.76
CA ALA A 349 -17.61 -7.15 -13.76
C ALA A 349 -18.90 -6.56 -13.14
N LEU A 350 -19.44 -7.20 -12.09
CA LEU A 350 -20.57 -6.67 -11.33
C LEU A 350 -20.22 -5.39 -10.56
N ASN A 351 -19.01 -5.31 -9.99
CA ASN A 351 -18.54 -4.11 -9.30
C ASN A 351 -18.33 -2.96 -10.29
N GLU A 352 -17.67 -3.22 -11.43
CA GLU A 352 -17.45 -2.24 -12.50
C GLU A 352 -18.80 -1.68 -13.02
N LEU A 353 -19.76 -2.54 -13.34
CA LEU A 353 -21.10 -2.13 -13.79
C LEU A 353 -21.88 -1.36 -12.70
N SER A 354 -21.66 -1.67 -11.42
CA SER A 354 -22.24 -0.94 -10.29
C SER A 354 -21.66 0.48 -10.18
N GLU A 355 -20.35 0.64 -10.36
CA GLU A 355 -19.69 1.95 -10.39
C GLU A 355 -20.15 2.79 -11.60
N GLU A 356 -20.26 2.18 -12.78
CA GLU A 356 -20.85 2.81 -13.97
C GLU A 356 -22.32 3.25 -13.72
N HIS A 357 -23.13 2.38 -13.11
CA HIS A 357 -24.52 2.71 -12.77
C HIS A 357 -24.60 3.89 -11.78
N ASN A 358 -23.80 3.87 -10.72
CA ASN A 358 -23.77 4.92 -9.70
C ASN A 358 -23.31 6.26 -10.28
N THR A 359 -22.28 6.27 -11.12
CA THR A 359 -21.80 7.50 -11.78
C THR A 359 -22.80 8.05 -12.80
N ALA A 360 -23.44 7.18 -13.60
CA ALA A 360 -24.51 7.58 -14.52
C ALA A 360 -25.74 8.14 -13.78
N MET A 361 -26.14 7.51 -12.67
CA MET A 361 -27.23 7.99 -11.81
C MET A 361 -26.90 9.36 -11.18
N ALA A 362 -25.68 9.55 -10.68
CA ALA A 362 -25.24 10.84 -10.13
C ALA A 362 -25.25 11.96 -11.18
N GLN A 363 -24.76 11.68 -12.40
CA GLN A 363 -24.80 12.63 -13.52
C GLN A 363 -26.24 12.95 -13.96
N SER A 364 -27.12 11.95 -13.99
CA SER A 364 -28.54 12.12 -14.31
C SER A 364 -29.25 13.01 -13.29
N GLN A 365 -29.04 12.74 -11.99
CA GLN A 365 -29.57 13.58 -10.91
C GLN A 365 -29.06 15.02 -10.96
N GLU A 366 -27.78 15.25 -11.26
CA GLU A 366 -27.26 16.63 -11.33
C GLU A 366 -27.80 17.38 -12.56
N LYS A 367 -27.96 16.71 -13.70
CA LYS A 367 -28.67 17.28 -14.86
C LYS A 367 -30.13 17.61 -14.51
N GLN A 368 -30.82 16.74 -13.77
CA GLN A 368 -32.18 17.02 -13.30
C GLN A 368 -32.20 18.27 -12.39
N ARG A 369 -31.34 18.35 -11.38
CA ARG A 369 -31.24 19.54 -10.49
C ARG A 369 -30.91 20.82 -11.27
N GLN A 370 -30.07 20.73 -12.30
CA GLN A 370 -29.73 21.86 -13.14
C GLN A 370 -30.92 22.34 -13.95
N LEU A 371 -31.66 21.43 -14.60
CA LEU A 371 -32.89 21.75 -15.33
C LEU A 371 -34.00 22.28 -14.40
N GLU A 372 -34.10 21.77 -13.17
CA GLU A 372 -35.04 22.29 -12.16
C GLU A 372 -34.69 23.73 -11.73
N LYS A 373 -33.40 24.06 -11.56
CA LYS A 373 -32.93 25.44 -11.30
C LYS A 373 -33.22 26.36 -12.49
N GLU A 374 -32.92 25.94 -13.71
CA GLU A 374 -33.16 26.70 -14.94
C GLU A 374 -34.65 26.95 -15.17
N LEU A 375 -35.50 25.94 -14.94
CA LEU A 375 -36.95 26.07 -14.99
C LEU A 375 -37.46 27.06 -13.93
N HIS A 376 -36.94 27.01 -12.70
CA HIS A 376 -37.35 27.93 -11.65
C HIS A 376 -36.95 29.38 -11.96
N ALA A 377 -35.73 29.60 -12.50
CA ALA A 377 -35.29 30.92 -12.95
C ALA A 377 -36.17 31.45 -14.10
N ALA A 378 -36.44 30.64 -15.13
CA ALA A 378 -37.30 31.01 -16.23
C ALA A 378 -38.75 31.31 -15.79
N LEU A 379 -39.26 30.63 -14.75
CA LEU A 379 -40.55 30.94 -14.15
C LEU A 379 -40.53 32.29 -13.39
N GLN A 380 -39.45 32.63 -12.67
CA GLN A 380 -39.31 33.93 -12.02
C GLN A 380 -39.21 35.08 -13.05
N ASP A 381 -38.43 34.91 -14.11
CA ASP A 381 -38.31 35.88 -15.21
C ASP A 381 -39.66 36.08 -15.93
N LYS A 382 -40.41 34.98 -16.11
CA LYS A 382 -41.79 35.02 -16.63
C LYS A 382 -42.70 35.85 -15.71
N THR A 383 -42.72 35.59 -14.40
CA THR A 383 -43.59 36.34 -13.48
C THR A 383 -43.24 37.83 -13.43
N CYS A 384 -41.95 38.20 -13.42
CA CYS A 384 -41.53 39.61 -13.50
C CYS A 384 -41.96 40.28 -14.82
N SER A 385 -41.96 39.52 -15.92
CA SER A 385 -42.44 39.99 -17.22
C SER A 385 -43.96 40.14 -17.26
N GLU A 386 -44.71 39.23 -16.62
CA GLU A 386 -46.17 39.31 -16.47
C GLU A 386 -46.58 40.53 -15.61
N GLU A 387 -45.94 40.75 -14.46
CA GLU A 387 -46.11 41.96 -13.64
C GLU A 387 -45.85 43.25 -14.44
N LYS A 388 -44.79 43.27 -15.25
CA LYS A 388 -44.47 44.39 -16.13
C LYS A 388 -45.54 44.62 -17.20
N ILE A 389 -46.15 43.55 -17.73
CA ILE A 389 -47.27 43.64 -18.68
C ILE A 389 -48.52 44.21 -17.99
N GLU A 390 -48.87 43.73 -16.79
CA GLU A 390 -50.00 44.28 -16.02
C GLU A 390 -49.82 45.77 -15.71
N ILE A 391 -48.62 46.18 -15.29
CA ILE A 391 -48.28 47.59 -15.05
C ILE A 391 -48.43 48.43 -16.34
N LEU A 392 -48.04 47.88 -17.49
CA LEU A 392 -48.19 48.58 -18.78
C LEU A 392 -49.64 48.63 -19.24
N GLN A 393 -50.43 47.56 -19.06
CA GLN A 393 -51.86 47.55 -19.34
C GLN A 393 -52.61 48.56 -18.47
N GLY A 394 -52.35 48.60 -17.15
CA GLY A 394 -52.95 49.59 -16.26
C GLY A 394 -52.59 51.04 -16.62
N LYS A 395 -51.37 51.29 -17.14
CA LYS A 395 -50.99 52.59 -17.69
C LYS A 395 -51.71 52.92 -18.99
N ILE A 396 -51.90 51.94 -19.87
CA ILE A 396 -52.66 52.11 -21.12
C ILE A 396 -54.11 52.47 -20.79
N SER A 397 -54.79 51.72 -19.91
CA SER A 397 -56.17 52.03 -19.51
C SER A 397 -56.30 53.41 -18.84
N LEU A 398 -55.32 53.84 -18.04
CA LEU A 398 -55.30 55.20 -17.48
C LEU A 398 -55.13 56.28 -18.57
N LEU A 399 -54.37 56.02 -19.62
CA LEU A 399 -54.21 56.93 -20.76
C LEU A 399 -55.45 56.93 -21.67
N GLU A 400 -56.07 55.78 -21.88
CA GLU A 400 -57.36 55.64 -22.57
C GLU A 400 -58.47 56.41 -21.82
N ASP A 401 -58.55 56.29 -20.49
CA ASP A 401 -59.44 57.10 -19.64
C ASP A 401 -59.18 58.61 -19.76
N GLN A 402 -57.91 59.02 -19.88
CA GLN A 402 -57.55 60.44 -20.07
C GLN A 402 -57.94 60.93 -21.47
N LEU A 403 -57.74 60.12 -22.51
CA LEU A 403 -58.16 60.41 -23.87
C LEU A 403 -59.70 60.46 -23.97
N ALA A 404 -60.41 59.53 -23.35
CA ALA A 404 -61.86 59.53 -23.27
C ALA A 404 -62.41 60.77 -22.55
N LYS A 405 -61.78 61.19 -21.43
CA LYS A 405 -62.13 62.45 -20.74
C LYS A 405 -61.86 63.69 -21.58
N LEU A 406 -60.75 63.72 -22.33
CA LEU A 406 -60.47 64.79 -23.30
C LEU A 406 -61.50 64.80 -24.44
N GLU A 407 -61.91 63.63 -24.92
CA GLU A 407 -62.95 63.48 -25.95
C GLU A 407 -64.33 63.89 -25.42
N GLU A 408 -64.71 63.50 -24.19
CA GLU A 408 -65.94 63.92 -23.50
C GLU A 408 -65.94 65.44 -23.25
N CYS A 409 -64.86 66.04 -22.76
CA CYS A 409 -64.74 67.49 -22.67
C CYS A 409 -64.91 68.15 -24.05
N SER A 410 -64.24 67.63 -25.09
CA SER A 410 -64.36 68.16 -26.46
C SER A 410 -65.72 67.95 -27.13
N THR A 411 -66.53 66.98 -26.65
CA THR A 411 -67.86 66.66 -27.20
C THR A 411 -68.99 67.30 -26.40
N GLN A 412 -68.80 67.53 -25.10
CA GLN A 412 -69.69 68.35 -24.29
C GLN A 412 -69.57 69.84 -24.66
N GLU A 413 -68.38 70.31 -25.08
CA GLU A 413 -68.19 71.66 -25.62
C GLU A 413 -68.60 71.82 -27.10
N LYS A 414 -68.81 70.74 -27.86
CA LYS A 414 -69.34 70.79 -29.25
C LYS A 414 -70.74 71.42 -29.36
N GLY A 415 -71.42 71.69 -28.24
CA GLY A 415 -72.67 72.44 -28.21
C GLY A 415 -72.53 73.96 -28.42
N GLU A 416 -71.40 74.59 -28.07
CA GLU A 416 -71.29 76.06 -27.99
C GLU A 416 -70.01 76.68 -28.60
N VAL A 417 -69.26 75.94 -29.43
CA VAL A 417 -68.06 76.46 -30.15
C VAL A 417 -68.40 77.54 -31.20
N MET A 418 -69.64 78.03 -31.26
CA MET A 418 -69.96 79.25 -32.02
C MET A 418 -69.12 80.44 -31.53
N GLY A 419 -68.73 80.49 -30.25
CA GLY A 419 -67.83 81.53 -29.73
C GLY A 419 -66.45 81.56 -30.41
N ASP A 420 -65.77 80.42 -30.52
CA ASP A 420 -64.43 80.36 -31.13
C ASP A 420 -64.48 80.30 -32.66
N VAL A 421 -65.55 79.76 -33.25
CA VAL A 421 -65.81 79.90 -34.69
C VAL A 421 -66.09 81.36 -35.06
N LEU A 422 -66.82 82.12 -34.24
CA LEU A 422 -67.00 83.56 -34.44
C LEU A 422 -65.69 84.33 -34.27
N LYS A 423 -64.86 84.03 -33.25
CA LYS A 423 -63.51 84.64 -33.14
C LYS A 423 -62.62 84.30 -34.34
N LEU A 424 -62.69 83.07 -34.85
CA LEU A 424 -61.94 82.66 -36.04
C LEU A 424 -62.42 83.40 -37.28
N GLU A 425 -63.75 83.57 -37.45
CA GLU A 425 -64.33 84.31 -38.56
C GLU A 425 -64.10 85.83 -38.43
N GLU A 426 -64.08 86.37 -37.21
CA GLU A 426 -63.72 87.77 -36.90
C GLU A 426 -62.24 88.04 -37.20
N LEU A 427 -61.32 87.17 -36.74
CA LEU A 427 -59.90 87.22 -37.10
C LEU A 427 -59.68 87.04 -38.61
N LYS A 428 -60.48 86.21 -39.27
CA LYS A 428 -60.45 86.02 -40.73
C LYS A 428 -60.98 87.25 -41.48
N GLN A 429 -62.00 87.92 -40.97
CA GLN A 429 -62.45 89.23 -41.47
C GLN A 429 -61.40 90.32 -41.22
N GLU A 430 -60.72 90.30 -40.07
CA GLU A 430 -59.65 91.23 -39.75
C GLU A 430 -58.43 91.02 -40.65
N VAL A 431 -57.99 89.77 -40.87
CA VAL A 431 -56.98 89.42 -41.86
C VAL A 431 -57.39 89.88 -43.26
N SER A 432 -58.65 89.64 -43.66
CA SER A 432 -59.17 90.12 -44.96
C SER A 432 -59.15 91.66 -45.07
N SER A 433 -59.51 92.36 -43.99
CA SER A 433 -59.50 93.82 -43.88
C SER A 433 -58.07 94.39 -43.92
N LEU A 434 -57.13 93.74 -43.24
CA LEU A 434 -55.70 94.07 -43.25
C LEU A 434 -55.08 93.79 -44.63
N THR A 435 -55.42 92.69 -45.30
CA THR A 435 -55.01 92.42 -46.69
C THR A 435 -55.54 93.51 -47.63
N ALA A 436 -56.81 93.91 -47.51
CA ALA A 436 -57.40 94.98 -48.31
C ALA A 436 -56.84 96.39 -47.96
N LYS A 437 -56.32 96.61 -46.75
CA LYS A 437 -55.52 97.81 -46.42
C LYS A 437 -54.12 97.74 -47.02
N GLY A 438 -53.48 96.57 -47.00
CA GLY A 438 -52.18 96.31 -47.62
C GLY A 438 -52.19 96.64 -49.10
N VAL A 439 -53.17 96.11 -49.86
CA VAL A 439 -53.32 96.41 -51.30
C VAL A 439 -53.46 97.92 -51.55
N ARG A 440 -54.28 98.63 -50.78
CA ARG A 440 -54.44 100.09 -50.93
C ARG A 440 -53.16 100.88 -50.63
N LEU A 441 -52.38 100.46 -49.63
CA LEU A 441 -51.08 101.07 -49.34
C LEU A 441 -50.04 100.76 -50.43
N GLU A 442 -50.11 99.58 -51.05
CA GLU A 442 -49.27 99.22 -52.21
C GLU A 442 -49.61 100.10 -53.43
N GLU A 443 -50.90 100.33 -53.71
CA GLU A 443 -51.39 101.25 -54.76
C GLU A 443 -50.98 102.71 -54.51
N GLU A 444 -51.09 103.19 -53.26
CA GLU A 444 -50.69 104.56 -52.88
C GLU A 444 -49.17 104.74 -52.97
N LYS A 445 -48.39 103.76 -52.51
CA LYS A 445 -46.94 103.70 -52.69
C LYS A 445 -46.58 103.72 -54.18
N GLN A 446 -47.26 102.96 -55.03
CA GLN A 446 -47.01 102.95 -56.47
C GLN A 446 -47.33 104.30 -57.12
N ARG A 447 -48.42 104.98 -56.73
CA ARG A 447 -48.70 106.36 -57.15
C ARG A 447 -47.61 107.35 -56.73
N LEU A 448 -47.13 107.26 -55.50
CA LEU A 448 -46.04 108.11 -55.01
C LEU A 448 -44.71 107.81 -55.73
N GLU A 449 -44.47 106.56 -56.11
CA GLU A 449 -43.32 106.16 -56.93
C GLU A 449 -43.42 106.75 -58.35
N GLU A 450 -44.62 106.73 -58.97
CA GLU A 450 -44.88 107.41 -60.25
C GLU A 450 -44.72 108.93 -60.16
N GLU A 451 -45.24 109.58 -59.11
CA GLU A 451 -45.07 111.03 -58.89
C GLU A 451 -43.60 111.39 -58.65
N LYS A 452 -42.87 110.58 -57.87
CA LYS A 452 -41.42 110.73 -57.68
C LYS A 452 -40.65 110.59 -59.00
N GLN A 453 -41.04 109.65 -59.88
CA GLN A 453 -40.45 109.53 -61.22
C GLN A 453 -40.77 110.75 -62.10
N ARG A 454 -42.02 111.25 -62.07
CA ARG A 454 -42.43 112.47 -62.79
C ARG A 454 -41.68 113.71 -62.29
N LEU A 455 -41.57 113.90 -60.97
CA LEU A 455 -40.77 114.96 -60.36
C LEU A 455 -39.28 114.80 -60.69
N GLY A 456 -38.75 113.58 -60.72
CA GLY A 456 -37.40 113.31 -61.21
C GLY A 456 -37.19 113.78 -62.64
N SER A 457 -38.11 113.44 -63.56
CA SER A 457 -38.05 113.89 -64.95
C SER A 457 -38.19 115.41 -65.10
N LEU A 458 -39.02 116.06 -64.27
CA LEU A 458 -39.18 117.52 -64.24
C LEU A 458 -37.95 118.23 -63.66
N VAL A 459 -37.33 117.69 -62.61
CA VAL A 459 -36.07 118.22 -62.06
C VAL A 459 -34.95 118.09 -63.08
N THR A 460 -34.85 116.97 -63.80
CA THR A 460 -33.85 116.84 -64.88
C THR A 460 -34.12 117.79 -66.05
N SER A 461 -35.38 118.01 -66.45
CA SER A 461 -35.69 118.96 -67.53
C SER A 461 -35.48 120.42 -67.12
N LEU A 462 -35.73 120.77 -65.86
CA LEU A 462 -35.38 122.07 -65.29
C LEU A 462 -33.87 122.25 -65.16
N GLN A 463 -33.11 121.21 -64.80
CA GLN A 463 -31.64 121.25 -64.77
C GLN A 463 -31.07 121.44 -66.19
N THR A 464 -31.58 120.74 -67.21
CA THR A 464 -31.15 120.97 -68.60
C THR A 464 -31.53 122.38 -69.05
N SER A 465 -32.76 122.83 -68.84
CA SER A 465 -33.21 124.18 -69.21
C SER A 465 -32.44 125.30 -68.47
N LEU A 466 -32.11 125.10 -67.19
CA LEU A 466 -31.25 126.03 -66.43
C LEU A 466 -29.83 126.05 -66.98
N SER A 467 -29.27 124.89 -67.39
CA SER A 467 -27.95 124.82 -68.02
C SER A 467 -27.93 125.47 -69.41
N GLU A 468 -29.01 125.36 -70.17
CA GLU A 468 -29.19 126.01 -71.48
C GLU A 468 -29.38 127.51 -71.32
N SER A 469 -30.19 127.96 -70.36
CA SER A 469 -30.36 129.36 -69.98
C SER A 469 -29.04 129.95 -69.49
N HIS A 470 -28.26 129.24 -68.69
CA HIS A 470 -26.93 129.68 -68.27
C HIS A 470 -25.96 129.78 -69.46
N ARG A 471 -25.96 128.80 -70.38
CA ARG A 471 -25.19 128.87 -71.64
C ARG A 471 -25.63 130.05 -72.52
N ALA A 472 -26.92 130.33 -72.62
CA ALA A 472 -27.47 131.46 -73.37
C ALA A 472 -27.09 132.81 -72.72
N ARG A 473 -27.13 132.89 -71.39
CA ARG A 473 -26.70 134.06 -70.61
C ARG A 473 -25.20 134.31 -70.76
N GLU A 474 -24.38 133.27 -70.79
CA GLU A 474 -22.95 133.38 -71.08
C GLU A 474 -22.65 133.72 -72.55
N ARG A 475 -23.51 133.34 -73.51
CA ARG A 475 -23.41 133.84 -74.90
C ARG A 475 -23.71 135.34 -74.93
N LEU A 476 -24.89 135.77 -74.45
CA LEU A 476 -25.27 137.19 -74.35
C LEU A 476 -24.24 138.04 -73.59
N LYS A 477 -23.57 137.48 -72.58
CA LYS A 477 -22.49 138.18 -71.86
C LYS A 477 -21.23 138.38 -72.72
N ARG A 478 -20.88 137.42 -73.59
CA ARG A 478 -19.82 137.59 -74.60
C ARG A 478 -20.27 138.57 -75.68
N ASP A 479 -21.52 138.49 -76.13
CA ASP A 479 -22.07 139.35 -77.18
C ASP A 479 -22.13 140.83 -76.72
N LEU A 480 -22.52 141.08 -75.46
CA LEU A 480 -22.44 142.42 -74.84
C LEU A 480 -21.00 142.90 -74.64
N GLN A 481 -20.04 142.00 -74.37
CA GLN A 481 -18.62 142.35 -74.32
C GLN A 481 -18.03 142.63 -75.72
N ALA A 482 -18.58 142.02 -76.77
CA ALA A 482 -18.22 142.31 -78.16
C ALA A 482 -18.81 143.64 -78.63
N GLN A 483 -20.09 143.92 -78.36
CA GLN A 483 -20.70 145.23 -78.71
C GLN A 483 -20.06 146.39 -77.96
N ALA A 484 -19.67 146.20 -76.69
CA ALA A 484 -18.89 147.20 -75.94
C ALA A 484 -17.47 147.43 -76.50
N ALA A 485 -16.98 146.56 -77.38
CA ALA A 485 -15.70 146.69 -78.08
C ALA A 485 -15.83 147.24 -79.51
N GLU A 486 -17.00 147.14 -80.15
CA GLU A 486 -17.24 147.63 -81.52
C GLU A 486 -17.73 149.09 -81.60
N GLU A 487 -18.26 149.69 -80.52
CA GLU A 487 -18.61 151.13 -80.49
C GLU A 487 -17.46 152.05 -79.99
N GLN A 488 -16.22 151.56 -79.95
CA GLN A 488 -15.00 152.35 -79.70
C GLN A 488 -14.00 152.34 -80.89
N ALA A 489 -14.49 152.05 -82.10
CA ALA A 489 -13.74 152.12 -83.36
C ALA A 489 -14.55 152.84 -84.46
#